data_AF-A0A7S6W2E2-F1
#
_entry.id   AF-A0A7S6W2E2-F1
#
_cell.length_a   1.000
_cell.length_b   1.000
_cell.length_c   1.000
_cell.angle_alpha   90.00
_cell.angle_beta   90.00
_cell.angle_gamma   90.00
#
_symmetry.space_group_name_H-M   'P 1'
#
loop_
_entity.id
_entity.type
_entity.pdbx_description
1 polymer ?
#
loop_
_entity_poly.entity_id
_entity_poly.type
_entity_poly.pdbx_seq_one_letter_code
_entity_poly.pdbx_strand_id
1 'polypeptide(L)'
;MKLAYSLLEVKSVNDEEWKLEGIATTPTPDRVDDVVEPKGAQFTLPVPFLWQHDKRQPIGNVTEAQVTDEGIKVVIQLVKPDEVESDELKKRLQEAWDSIKTGLVRGLSIGFRGLEVADIQGTWGYKFIKWDWYELSAVTIPANQEATITGIKTLCHPDQTTKQNTEQQEKTLPCKPPVVTQPESKHLVVKLAETSKSFGVKLV
;
A
#
# COMPACT_ATOMS: atom_id res chain seq x y z
N MET A 1 3.05 5.01 20.08
CA MET A 1 3.20 4.34 18.77
C MET A 1 1.81 4.02 18.23
N LYS A 2 1.39 4.64 17.14
CA LYS A 2 0.17 4.23 16.41
C LYS A 2 0.59 3.14 15.44
N LEU A 3 0.12 1.92 15.67
CA LEU A 3 0.31 0.81 14.73
C LEU A 3 -0.65 1.06 13.56
N ALA A 4 -0.10 1.44 12.40
CA ALA A 4 -0.87 1.57 11.17
C ALA A 4 -1.08 0.17 10.60
N TYR A 5 -2.26 -0.40 10.84
CA TYR A 5 -2.70 -1.61 10.18
C TYR A 5 -3.39 -1.20 8.87
N SER A 6 -2.76 -1.48 7.72
CA SER A 6 -3.44 -1.37 6.43
C SER A 6 -4.27 -2.64 6.23
N LEU A 7 -5.59 -2.52 6.38
CA LEU A 7 -6.53 -3.60 6.04
C LEU A 7 -6.68 -3.61 4.52
N LEU A 8 -6.08 -4.59 3.85
CA LEU A 8 -6.24 -4.77 2.40
C LEU A 8 -7.62 -5.38 2.13
N GLU A 9 -8.60 -4.55 1.81
CA GLU A 9 -9.89 -5.02 1.29
C GLU A 9 -9.76 -5.21 -0.23
N VAL A 10 -9.37 -6.42 -0.65
CA VAL A 10 -9.29 -6.76 -2.08
C VAL A 10 -10.72 -6.87 -2.63
N LYS A 11 -11.24 -5.77 -3.17
CA LYS A 11 -12.48 -5.77 -3.95
C LYS A 11 -12.18 -6.45 -5.29
N SER A 12 -12.76 -7.66 -5.48
CA SER A 12 -12.86 -8.45 -6.72
C SER A 12 -11.79 -8.18 -7.79
N VAL A 13 -10.85 -9.10 -7.96
CA VAL A 13 -9.86 -9.06 -9.02
C VAL A 13 -10.47 -9.65 -10.30
N ASN A 14 -10.66 -8.83 -11.33
CA ASN A 14 -10.74 -9.31 -12.71
C ASN A 14 -9.33 -9.20 -13.31
N ASP A 15 -8.71 -10.36 -13.52
CA ASP A 15 -7.34 -10.50 -14.00
C ASP A 15 -7.16 -10.08 -15.47
N GLU A 16 -8.25 -9.79 -16.18
CA GLU A 16 -8.22 -9.57 -17.62
C GLU A 16 -7.62 -8.21 -18.02
N GLU A 17 -7.72 -7.18 -17.19
CA GLU A 17 -7.34 -5.81 -17.58
C GLU A 17 -5.88 -5.45 -17.33
N TRP A 18 -5.17 -6.16 -16.44
CA TRP A 18 -3.78 -5.83 -16.06
C TRP A 18 -3.61 -4.37 -15.61
N LYS A 19 -4.66 -3.83 -14.97
CA LYS A 19 -4.75 -2.43 -14.53
C LYS A 19 -4.71 -2.33 -13.01
N LEU A 20 -3.87 -1.44 -12.49
CA LEU A 20 -3.74 -1.17 -11.05
C LEU A 20 -4.14 0.26 -10.75
N GLU A 21 -4.63 0.46 -9.53
CA GLU A 21 -4.79 1.78 -8.93
C GLU A 21 -3.95 1.87 -7.66
N GLY A 22 -3.47 3.06 -7.34
CA GLY A 22 -2.69 3.26 -6.14
C GLY A 22 -2.43 4.72 -5.80
N ILE A 23 -1.65 4.91 -4.75
CA ILE A 23 -1.11 6.19 -4.33
C ILE A 23 0.39 6.18 -4.63
N ALA A 24 0.85 7.09 -5.48
CA ALA A 24 2.26 7.18 -5.84
C ALA A 24 3.10 7.85 -4.74
N THR A 25 2.55 8.87 -4.09
CA THR A 25 3.18 9.58 -2.96
C THR A 25 2.14 10.37 -2.16
N THR A 26 2.45 10.67 -0.90
CA THR A 26 1.68 11.55 0.02
C THR A 26 2.62 12.62 0.60
N PRO A 27 2.12 13.72 1.19
CA PRO A 27 2.98 14.72 1.82
C PRO A 27 3.55 14.27 3.19
N THR A 28 3.28 13.04 3.61
CA THR A 28 3.81 12.46 4.85
C THR A 28 5.33 12.25 4.72
N PRO A 29 6.14 12.58 5.74
CA PRO A 29 7.56 12.27 5.74
C PRO A 29 7.82 10.80 5.44
N ASP A 30 8.77 10.54 4.56
CA ASP A 30 9.13 9.20 4.15
C ASP A 30 10.09 8.53 5.15
N ARG A 31 10.58 7.33 4.82
CA ARG A 31 11.49 6.57 5.70
C ARG A 31 12.87 7.20 5.90
N VAL A 32 13.24 8.20 5.09
CA VAL A 32 14.50 8.93 5.19
C VAL A 32 14.29 10.40 5.57
N ASP A 33 13.11 10.70 6.16
CA ASP A 33 12.67 12.02 6.62
C ASP A 33 12.38 13.04 5.50
N ASP A 34 12.35 12.62 4.24
CA ASP A 34 12.05 13.51 3.11
C ASP A 34 10.53 13.74 2.99
N VAL A 35 10.15 14.94 2.58
CA VAL A 35 8.75 15.30 2.26
C VAL A 35 8.67 15.70 0.80
N VAL A 36 7.88 14.97 0.01
CA VAL A 36 7.66 15.27 -1.40
C VAL A 36 6.28 15.87 -1.58
N GLU A 37 6.18 17.16 -1.92
CA GLU A 37 4.88 17.83 -2.02
C GLU A 37 4.13 17.39 -3.30
N PRO A 38 2.94 16.77 -3.20
CA PRO A 38 2.21 16.28 -4.37
C PRO A 38 1.94 17.34 -5.42
N LYS A 39 1.54 18.55 -4.99
CA LYS A 39 1.26 19.71 -5.87
C LYS A 39 2.50 20.26 -6.59
N GLY A 40 3.69 19.87 -6.14
CA GLY A 40 4.96 20.22 -6.75
C GLY A 40 5.36 19.38 -7.96
N ALA A 41 4.62 18.31 -8.24
CA ALA A 41 4.95 17.34 -9.27
C ALA A 41 4.83 17.94 -10.67
N GLN A 42 5.89 17.81 -11.46
CA GLN A 42 5.90 18.09 -12.90
C GLN A 42 6.08 16.77 -13.63
N PHE A 43 5.18 16.47 -14.57
CA PHE A 43 5.21 15.22 -15.33
C PHE A 43 4.41 15.35 -16.64
N THR A 44 4.68 14.45 -17.56
CA THR A 44 3.87 14.22 -18.76
C THR A 44 3.49 12.76 -18.79
N LEU A 45 2.20 12.48 -19.02
CA LEU A 45 1.72 11.11 -19.17
C LEU A 45 1.99 10.60 -20.59
N PRO A 46 2.30 9.30 -20.77
CA PRO A 46 2.46 8.30 -19.71
C PRO A 46 3.80 8.39 -18.95
N VAL A 47 3.78 8.14 -17.63
CA VAL A 47 5.01 7.98 -16.82
C VAL A 47 5.39 6.50 -16.80
N PRO A 48 6.67 6.13 -17.02
CA PRO A 48 7.10 4.72 -17.00
C PRO A 48 6.80 4.03 -15.66
N PHE A 49 6.29 2.79 -15.74
CA PHE A 49 6.10 1.94 -14.57
C PHE A 49 7.15 0.82 -14.56
N LEU A 50 8.02 0.82 -13.55
CA LEU A 50 9.18 -0.07 -13.46
C LEU A 50 9.01 -1.13 -12.37
N TRP A 51 9.92 -2.11 -12.41
CA TRP A 51 10.09 -3.10 -11.37
C TRP A 51 11.27 -2.74 -10.46
N GLN A 52 11.01 -2.53 -9.16
CA GLN A 52 12.04 -2.36 -8.13
C GLN A 52 13.08 -1.27 -8.43
N HIS A 53 12.67 -0.14 -9.04
CA HIS A 53 13.54 0.96 -9.46
C HIS A 53 14.58 0.59 -10.54
N ASP A 54 14.53 -0.62 -11.12
CA ASP A 54 15.42 -1.00 -12.20
C ASP A 54 14.93 -0.43 -13.53
N LYS A 55 15.65 0.60 -14.01
CA LYS A 55 15.39 1.28 -15.29
C LYS A 55 15.47 0.36 -16.51
N ARG A 56 16.08 -0.84 -16.38
CA ARG A 56 16.12 -1.87 -17.42
C ARG A 56 14.90 -2.80 -17.39
N GLN A 57 14.04 -2.66 -16.40
CA GLN A 57 12.90 -3.52 -16.14
C GLN A 57 11.57 -2.76 -16.10
N PRO A 58 11.19 -2.07 -17.20
CA PRO A 58 9.83 -1.53 -17.32
C PRO A 58 8.81 -2.66 -17.45
N ILE A 59 7.67 -2.51 -16.78
CA ILE A 59 6.57 -3.48 -16.76
C ILE A 59 5.22 -2.86 -17.16
N GLY A 60 5.16 -1.54 -17.32
CA GLY A 60 3.94 -0.85 -17.71
C GLY A 60 4.12 0.66 -17.77
N ASN A 61 3.01 1.38 -17.66
CA ASN A 61 2.97 2.83 -17.60
C ASN A 61 1.86 3.34 -16.68
N VAL A 62 2.08 4.47 -16.02
CA VAL A 62 1.02 5.29 -15.43
C VAL A 62 0.28 6.00 -16.56
N THR A 63 -1.03 5.75 -16.69
CA THR A 63 -1.87 6.32 -17.74
C THR A 63 -2.71 7.50 -17.25
N GLU A 64 -2.98 7.57 -15.94
CA GLU A 64 -3.73 8.65 -15.31
C GLU A 64 -3.07 9.00 -13.98
N ALA A 65 -2.99 10.30 -13.66
CA ALA A 65 -2.49 10.78 -12.38
C ALA A 65 -3.32 11.98 -11.91
N GLN A 66 -3.90 11.86 -10.73
CA GLN A 66 -4.68 12.90 -10.08
C GLN A 66 -3.92 13.42 -8.86
N VAL A 67 -3.49 14.67 -8.95
CA VAL A 67 -2.78 15.35 -7.86
C VAL A 67 -3.78 16.01 -6.92
N THR A 68 -3.73 15.69 -5.63
CA THR A 68 -4.54 16.30 -4.57
C THR A 68 -3.66 16.72 -3.39
N ASP A 69 -4.24 17.36 -2.38
CA ASP A 69 -3.56 17.67 -1.12
C ASP A 69 -3.17 16.42 -0.31
N GLU A 70 -3.90 15.31 -0.50
CA GLU A 70 -3.67 14.05 0.22
C GLU A 70 -2.55 13.22 -0.43
N GLY A 71 -2.25 13.45 -1.71
CA GLY A 71 -1.28 12.66 -2.46
C GLY A 71 -1.53 12.66 -3.96
N ILE A 72 -0.82 11.79 -4.66
CA ILE A 72 -1.03 11.56 -6.10
C ILE A 72 -1.66 10.18 -6.29
N LYS A 73 -2.93 10.15 -6.71
CA LYS A 73 -3.63 8.93 -7.08
C LYS A 73 -3.30 8.59 -8.53
N VAL A 74 -3.01 7.32 -8.81
CA VAL A 74 -2.58 6.87 -10.13
C VAL A 74 -3.39 5.70 -10.63
N VAL A 75 -3.51 5.62 -11.94
CA VAL A 75 -3.95 4.43 -12.67
C VAL A 75 -2.79 3.95 -13.53
N ILE A 76 -2.45 2.67 -13.40
CA ILE A 76 -1.28 2.04 -14.01
C ILE A 76 -1.76 0.92 -14.92
N GLN A 77 -1.29 0.90 -16.15
CA GLN A 77 -1.50 -0.19 -17.10
C GLN A 77 -0.21 -1.00 -17.22
N LEU A 78 -0.27 -2.28 -16.85
CA LEU A 78 0.81 -3.21 -17.14
C LEU A 78 0.67 -3.78 -18.54
N VAL A 79 1.79 -4.13 -19.15
CA VAL A 79 1.84 -4.85 -20.43
C VAL A 79 1.53 -6.33 -20.16
N LYS A 80 0.67 -6.93 -20.97
CA LYS A 80 0.32 -8.35 -20.78
C LYS A 80 1.40 -9.25 -21.40
N PRO A 81 1.73 -10.40 -20.80
CA PRO A 81 2.66 -11.36 -21.39
C PRO A 81 2.28 -11.80 -22.81
N ASP A 82 0.98 -11.88 -23.12
CA ASP A 82 0.49 -12.28 -24.44
C ASP A 82 0.67 -11.19 -25.52
N GLU A 83 0.99 -9.95 -25.14
CA GLU A 83 1.23 -8.82 -26.06
C GLU A 83 2.70 -8.70 -26.50
N VAL A 84 3.58 -9.54 -25.97
CA VAL A 84 5.03 -9.47 -26.21
C VAL A 84 5.53 -10.79 -26.78
N GLU A 85 6.58 -10.75 -27.62
CA GLU A 85 7.17 -11.97 -28.20
C GLU A 85 8.32 -12.54 -27.36
N SER A 86 9.06 -11.68 -26.65
CA SER A 86 10.24 -12.08 -25.88
C SER A 86 9.88 -12.91 -24.64
N ASP A 87 10.36 -14.15 -24.57
CA ASP A 87 10.14 -15.04 -23.43
C ASP A 87 10.68 -14.48 -22.11
N GLU A 88 11.79 -13.75 -22.14
CA GLU A 88 12.35 -13.10 -20.96
C GLU A 88 11.42 -11.99 -20.45
N LEU A 89 10.87 -11.20 -21.38
CA LEU A 89 9.92 -10.14 -21.04
C LEU A 89 8.62 -10.72 -20.50
N LYS A 90 8.08 -11.78 -21.12
CA LYS A 90 6.90 -12.50 -20.63
C LYS A 90 7.06 -12.93 -19.17
N LYS A 91 8.19 -13.57 -18.85
CA LYS A 91 8.48 -14.03 -17.49
C LYS A 91 8.51 -12.88 -16.50
N ARG A 92 9.16 -11.76 -16.83
CA ARG A 92 9.20 -10.57 -15.98
C ARG A 92 7.82 -9.97 -15.74
N LEU A 93 7.02 -9.82 -16.79
CA LEU A 93 5.66 -9.27 -16.69
C LEU A 93 4.78 -10.15 -15.80
N GLN A 94 4.85 -11.47 -16.00
CA GLN A 94 4.11 -12.44 -15.20
C GLN A 94 4.59 -12.46 -13.74
N GLU A 95 5.90 -12.48 -13.50
CA GLU A 95 6.49 -12.43 -12.16
C GLU A 95 6.07 -11.18 -11.39
N ALA A 96 6.14 -10.01 -12.04
CA ALA A 96 5.72 -8.75 -11.44
C ALA A 96 4.24 -8.77 -11.06
N TRP A 97 3.38 -9.25 -11.96
CA TRP A 97 1.94 -9.36 -11.72
C TRP A 97 1.60 -10.34 -10.59
N ASP A 98 2.17 -11.53 -10.62
CA ASP A 98 1.95 -12.55 -9.59
C ASP A 98 2.46 -12.07 -8.24
N SER A 99 3.61 -11.38 -8.20
CA SER A 99 4.16 -10.78 -6.99
C SER A 99 3.25 -9.70 -6.41
N ILE A 100 2.60 -8.91 -7.26
CA ILE A 100 1.63 -7.88 -6.84
C ILE A 100 0.36 -8.55 -6.30
N LYS A 101 -0.21 -9.50 -7.04
CA LYS A 101 -1.43 -10.21 -6.65
C LYS A 101 -1.28 -11.00 -5.36
N THR A 102 -0.12 -11.64 -5.16
CA THR A 102 0.18 -12.39 -3.94
C THR A 102 0.59 -11.50 -2.76
N GLY A 103 0.77 -10.19 -2.99
CA GLY A 103 1.13 -9.22 -1.96
C GLY A 103 2.59 -9.26 -1.52
N LEU A 104 3.45 -9.97 -2.28
CA LEU A 104 4.92 -9.90 -2.13
C LEU A 104 5.43 -8.50 -2.46
N VAL A 105 4.79 -7.85 -3.44
CA VAL A 105 5.03 -6.45 -3.81
C VAL A 105 3.72 -5.68 -3.67
N ARG A 106 3.69 -4.73 -2.74
CA ARG A 106 2.48 -3.97 -2.39
C ARG A 106 2.65 -2.46 -2.46
N GLY A 107 3.91 -2.00 -2.47
CA GLY A 107 4.25 -0.60 -2.42
C GLY A 107 4.39 0.00 -3.80
N LEU A 108 4.18 1.31 -3.86
CA LEU A 108 4.57 2.15 -4.97
C LEU A 108 5.66 3.11 -4.49
N SER A 109 6.61 3.44 -5.35
CA SER A 109 7.63 4.44 -5.01
C SER A 109 7.96 5.26 -6.24
N ILE A 110 8.01 6.58 -6.05
CA ILE A 110 8.40 7.53 -7.09
C ILE A 110 9.93 7.60 -7.21
N GLY A 111 10.39 7.76 -8.44
CA GLY A 111 11.73 8.19 -8.78
C GLY A 111 11.64 9.56 -9.42
N PHE A 112 12.39 10.52 -8.88
CA PHE A 112 12.23 11.93 -9.23
C PHE A 112 13.52 12.71 -9.06
N ARG A 113 13.49 13.97 -9.50
CA ARG A 113 14.53 14.97 -9.23
C ARG A 113 13.93 16.21 -8.59
N GLY A 114 14.54 16.68 -7.51
CA GLY A 114 14.21 17.98 -6.93
C GLY A 114 14.56 19.13 -7.86
N LEU A 115 13.60 20.03 -8.08
CA LEU A 115 13.77 21.30 -8.80
C LEU A 115 13.83 22.48 -7.83
N GLU A 116 12.98 22.45 -6.80
CA GLU A 116 12.96 23.39 -5.68
C GLU A 116 12.91 22.60 -4.38
N VAL A 117 13.94 22.75 -3.56
CA VAL A 117 14.18 21.92 -2.37
C VAL A 117 14.52 22.84 -1.20
N ALA A 118 13.98 22.52 -0.02
CA ALA A 118 14.25 23.22 1.23
C ALA A 118 14.65 22.23 2.32
N ASP A 119 15.50 22.65 3.25
CA ASP A 119 15.84 21.84 4.42
C ASP A 119 14.66 21.77 5.39
N ILE A 120 14.43 20.60 5.99
CA ILE A 120 13.50 20.46 7.10
C ILE A 120 14.29 20.65 8.41
N GLN A 121 14.09 21.79 9.07
CA GLN A 121 14.85 22.12 10.27
C GLN A 121 14.70 21.05 11.36
N GLY A 122 15.85 20.54 11.83
CA GLY A 122 15.89 19.53 12.90
C GLY A 122 15.74 18.09 12.43
N THR A 123 15.67 17.82 11.13
CA THR A 123 15.76 16.47 10.55
C THR A 123 16.92 16.39 9.56
N TRP A 124 17.18 15.19 9.03
CA TRP A 124 18.16 14.95 7.97
C TRP A 124 17.53 15.00 6.57
N GLY A 125 16.22 15.24 6.51
CA GLY A 125 15.44 15.16 5.29
C GLY A 125 15.21 16.52 4.63
N TYR A 126 14.80 16.44 3.37
CA TYR A 126 14.53 17.55 2.50
C TYR A 126 13.05 17.64 2.18
N LYS A 127 12.58 18.87 2.01
CA LYS A 127 11.26 19.17 1.48
C LYS A 127 11.37 19.51 -0.01
N PHE A 128 10.86 18.62 -0.85
CA PHE A 128 10.80 18.81 -2.30
C PHE A 128 9.50 19.54 -2.66
N ILE A 129 9.61 20.86 -2.84
CA ILE A 129 8.49 21.77 -3.13
C ILE A 129 8.10 21.71 -4.60
N LYS A 130 9.08 21.63 -5.50
CA LYS A 130 8.88 21.34 -6.92
C LYS A 130 9.83 20.25 -7.34
N TRP A 131 9.35 19.32 -8.14
CA TRP A 131 10.11 18.16 -8.55
C TRP A 131 9.63 17.62 -9.89
N ASP A 132 10.56 17.00 -10.60
CA ASP A 132 10.35 16.39 -11.90
C ASP A 132 10.19 14.88 -11.72
N TRP A 133 9.03 14.34 -12.11
CA TRP A 133 8.69 12.93 -11.90
C TRP A 133 9.22 12.08 -13.06
N TYR A 134 10.15 11.18 -12.77
CA TYR A 134 10.80 10.35 -13.78
C TYR A 134 10.12 8.99 -13.98
N GLU A 135 9.77 8.33 -12.90
CA GLU A 135 9.21 6.98 -12.96
C GLU A 135 8.38 6.67 -11.72
N LEU A 136 7.55 5.64 -11.85
CA LEU A 136 6.89 4.99 -10.72
C LEU A 136 7.30 3.52 -10.70
N SER A 137 7.62 2.97 -9.54
CA SER A 137 8.03 1.57 -9.41
C SER A 137 7.08 0.78 -8.52
N ALA A 138 6.82 -0.46 -8.92
CA ALA A 138 6.34 -1.49 -7.99
C ALA A 138 7.49 -1.92 -7.09
N VAL A 139 7.33 -1.80 -5.77
CA VAL A 139 8.40 -2.06 -4.80
C VAL A 139 7.91 -2.86 -3.61
N THR A 140 8.79 -3.69 -3.07
CA THR A 140 8.51 -4.42 -1.83
C THR A 140 8.47 -3.47 -0.63
N ILE A 141 9.36 -2.47 -0.61
CA ILE A 141 9.47 -1.48 0.47
C ILE A 141 9.50 -0.09 -0.17
N PRO A 142 8.40 0.68 -0.09
CA PRO A 142 8.38 2.04 -0.63
C PRO A 142 9.17 3.00 0.27
N ALA A 143 9.63 4.13 -0.26
CA ALA A 143 10.21 5.19 0.57
C ALA A 143 9.10 5.82 1.43
N ASN A 144 8.07 6.37 0.78
CA ASN A 144 6.86 6.86 1.43
C ASN A 144 5.99 5.67 1.90
N GLN A 145 5.59 5.65 3.18
CA GLN A 145 4.88 4.51 3.79
C GLN A 145 3.46 4.32 3.29
N GLU A 146 2.84 5.38 2.80
CA GLU A 146 1.43 5.43 2.38
C GLU A 146 1.30 5.21 0.87
N ALA A 147 2.41 5.22 0.13
CA ALA A 147 2.46 4.89 -1.28
C ALA A 147 2.25 3.38 -1.50
N THR A 148 1.01 3.02 -1.85
CA THR A 148 0.54 1.63 -1.91
C THR A 148 -0.31 1.40 -3.15
N ILE A 149 -0.36 0.14 -3.58
CA ILE A 149 -1.37 -0.34 -4.52
C ILE A 149 -2.69 -0.47 -3.74
N THR A 150 -3.76 0.19 -4.21
CA THR A 150 -5.06 0.27 -3.53
C THR A 150 -6.14 -0.59 -4.18
N GLY A 151 -5.97 -1.00 -5.44
CA GLY A 151 -6.93 -1.84 -6.12
C GLY A 151 -6.41 -2.40 -7.45
N ILE A 152 -7.03 -3.48 -7.89
CA ILE A 152 -6.90 -4.06 -9.22
C ILE A 152 -8.28 -3.91 -9.86
N LYS A 153 -8.44 -2.98 -10.80
CA LYS A 153 -9.77 -2.60 -11.31
C LYS A 153 -10.35 -3.68 -12.23
N THR A 154 -11.67 -3.85 -12.09
CA THR A 154 -12.55 -4.68 -12.92
C THR A 154 -13.58 -3.76 -13.57
N LEU A 155 -13.75 -3.77 -14.90
CA LEU A 155 -14.96 -3.25 -15.51
C LEU A 155 -16.14 -4.16 -15.19
N CYS A 156 -17.02 -3.74 -14.28
CA CYS A 156 -18.42 -4.15 -14.37
C CYS A 156 -19.02 -3.47 -15.61
N HIS A 157 -19.29 -4.24 -16.66
CA HIS A 157 -20.11 -3.77 -17.78
C HIS A 157 -21.52 -3.45 -17.26
N PRO A 158 -22.04 -2.23 -17.41
CA PRO A 158 -23.43 -1.96 -17.11
C PRO A 158 -24.25 -2.36 -18.35
N ASP A 159 -24.45 -3.67 -18.56
CA ASP A 159 -25.38 -4.11 -19.59
C ASP A 159 -26.79 -4.25 -19.02
N GLN A 160 -27.71 -3.53 -19.65
CA GLN A 160 -29.07 -3.40 -19.20
C GLN A 160 -29.91 -4.65 -19.50
N THR A 161 -30.71 -5.02 -18.50
CA THR A 161 -32.02 -5.69 -18.58
C THR A 161 -32.10 -7.13 -19.10
N THR A 162 -32.46 -8.03 -18.20
CA THR A 162 -33.80 -8.67 -18.30
C THR A 162 -34.36 -8.95 -16.92
N LYS A 163 -35.58 -8.44 -16.68
CA LYS A 163 -36.38 -8.73 -15.48
C LYS A 163 -36.66 -10.23 -15.41
N GLN A 164 -36.32 -10.88 -14.31
CA GLN A 164 -37.13 -11.96 -13.77
C GLN A 164 -37.29 -11.74 -12.26
N ASN A 165 -38.54 -11.50 -11.87
CA ASN A 165 -38.99 -11.57 -10.49
C ASN A 165 -38.70 -12.98 -9.97
N THR A 166 -37.94 -13.07 -8.88
CA THR A 166 -38.14 -14.16 -7.93
C THR A 166 -37.96 -13.58 -6.55
N GLU A 167 -39.08 -13.50 -5.83
CA GLU A 167 -39.16 -13.16 -4.43
C GLU A 167 -38.28 -14.12 -3.62
N GLN A 168 -37.24 -13.62 -2.95
CA GLN A 168 -36.69 -14.31 -1.79
C GLN A 168 -36.37 -13.32 -0.67
N GLN A 169 -37.18 -13.45 0.37
CA GLN A 169 -37.13 -12.88 1.71
C GLN A 169 -35.73 -12.50 2.22
N GLU A 170 -35.65 -11.25 2.64
CA GLU A 170 -34.67 -10.69 3.56
C GLU A 170 -34.70 -11.48 4.90
N LYS A 171 -33.67 -12.29 5.17
CA LYS A 171 -33.42 -12.82 6.52
C LYS A 171 -32.32 -11.99 7.16
N THR A 172 -32.74 -11.03 7.99
CA THR A 172 -31.87 -10.35 8.95
C THR A 172 -31.45 -11.34 10.04
N LEU A 173 -30.14 -11.45 10.28
CA LEU A 173 -29.59 -12.10 11.48
C LEU A 173 -29.39 -11.01 12.55
N PRO A 174 -29.89 -11.20 13.79
CA PRO A 174 -29.76 -10.18 14.84
C PRO A 174 -28.35 -10.13 15.43
N CYS A 175 -27.80 -8.92 15.54
CA CYS A 175 -26.61 -8.62 16.33
C CYS A 175 -26.83 -8.98 17.80
N LYS A 176 -25.98 -9.87 18.36
CA LYS A 176 -25.85 -10.05 19.81
C LYS A 176 -24.54 -9.38 20.25
N PRO A 177 -24.56 -8.36 21.12
CA PRO A 177 -23.33 -7.74 21.60
C PRO A 177 -22.52 -8.70 22.47
N PRO A 178 -21.17 -8.63 22.44
CA PRO A 178 -20.32 -9.50 23.25
C PRO A 178 -20.47 -9.16 24.74
N VAL A 179 -20.69 -10.19 25.56
CA VAL A 179 -20.75 -10.11 27.02
C VAL A 179 -19.32 -10.07 27.57
N VAL A 180 -18.99 -8.98 28.25
CA VAL A 180 -17.75 -8.85 29.04
C VAL A 180 -17.83 -9.82 30.22
N THR A 181 -16.93 -10.80 30.28
CA THR A 181 -16.73 -11.65 31.46
C THR A 181 -15.44 -11.24 32.15
N GLN A 182 -15.57 -10.64 33.33
CA GLN A 182 -14.44 -10.40 34.23
C GLN A 182 -14.05 -11.74 34.90
N PRO A 183 -12.75 -12.05 35.05
CA PRO A 183 -12.33 -13.21 35.81
C PRO A 183 -12.43 -12.92 37.33
N GLU A 184 -13.37 -13.59 38.00
CA GLU A 184 -13.47 -13.61 39.46
C GLU A 184 -12.35 -14.49 40.07
N SER A 185 -11.61 -13.90 41.00
CA SER A 185 -10.57 -14.52 41.81
C SER A 185 -11.15 -15.48 42.85
N LYS A 186 -10.73 -16.75 42.85
CA LYS A 186 -10.93 -17.64 44.01
C LYS A 186 -9.68 -17.62 44.89
N HIS A 187 -9.79 -16.98 46.05
CA HIS A 187 -8.78 -17.04 47.10
C HIS A 187 -8.63 -18.46 47.65
N LEU A 188 -7.41 -19.01 47.64
CA LEU A 188 -6.99 -20.08 48.53
C LEU A 188 -5.99 -19.50 49.54
N VAL A 189 -6.33 -19.60 50.82
CA VAL A 189 -5.49 -19.15 51.94
C VAL A 189 -4.42 -20.22 52.19
N VAL A 190 -3.14 -19.84 52.09
CA VAL A 190 -2.02 -20.62 52.63
C VAL A 190 -1.24 -19.70 53.58
N LYS A 191 -1.15 -20.11 54.85
CA LYS A 191 -0.48 -19.36 55.92
C LYS A 191 1.02 -19.16 55.64
N LEU A 192 1.50 -17.96 55.94
CA LEU A 192 2.92 -17.62 55.99
C LEU A 192 3.65 -18.45 57.06
N ALA A 193 4.83 -18.96 56.69
CA ALA A 193 5.95 -19.13 57.61
C ALA A 193 7.02 -18.10 57.21
N GLU A 194 7.40 -17.23 58.14
CA GLU A 194 8.49 -16.27 57.99
C GLU A 194 9.84 -17.00 58.03
N THR A 195 10.81 -16.62 57.20
CA THR A 195 12.06 -15.96 57.68
C THR A 195 13.03 -15.62 56.56
N SER A 196 13.40 -14.32 56.53
CA SER A 196 14.72 -13.72 56.34
C SER A 196 15.74 -14.33 55.35
N LYS A 197 16.13 -13.57 54.32
CA LYS A 197 17.36 -12.74 54.31
C LYS A 197 17.58 -12.12 52.93
N SER A 198 17.89 -10.82 52.96
CA SER A 198 18.50 -10.02 51.91
C SER A 198 19.74 -10.68 51.28
N PHE A 199 20.03 -10.43 50.00
CA PHE A 199 21.32 -9.92 49.50
C PHE A 199 21.21 -9.59 48.01
N GLY A 200 21.78 -8.45 47.59
CA GLY A 200 21.62 -7.86 46.26
C GLY A 200 22.67 -8.22 45.21
N VAL A 201 22.35 -7.77 43.98
CA VAL A 201 23.14 -7.35 42.79
C VAL A 201 24.48 -8.02 42.46
N LYS A 202 24.59 -8.51 41.20
CA LYS A 202 25.75 -8.23 40.32
C LYS A 202 25.39 -8.36 38.83
N LEU A 203 25.58 -7.28 38.09
CA LEU A 203 25.77 -7.28 36.63
C LEU A 203 27.21 -7.73 36.34
N VAL A 204 27.38 -8.54 35.29
CA VAL A 204 28.66 -8.85 34.64
C VAL A 204 28.64 -8.20 33.26
#